data_AF-A0A0F9DUA3-F1
#
_entry.id   AF-A0A0F9DUA3-F1
#
_cell.length_a   1.000
_cell.length_b   1.000
_cell.length_c   1.000
_cell.angle_alpha   90.00
_cell.angle_beta   90.00
_cell.angle_gamma   90.00
#
_symmetry.space_group_name_H-M   'P 1'
#
loop_
_entity.id
_entity.type
_entity.pdbx_description
1 polymer ?
#
loop_
_entity_poly.entity_id
_entity_poly.type
_entity_poly.pdbx_seq_one_letter_code
_entity_poly.pdbx_strand_id
1 'polypeptide(L)'
;MTKKKEIPNPFLEVINRKKPYDRAVQCREIGKANLWKPGQSGNPSGKPMGTVTTILKGKNPTRIADKLFSMACKGDLGAIREFLNRVEGKVTDTRLSVTANTTLEGLREAQNRLQAARGKTQELLEQYTS
;
A
#
# COMPACT_ATOMS: atom_id res chain seq x y z
N MET A 1 -1.00 -62.43 -35.64
CA MET A 1 -2.04 -61.62 -34.96
C MET A 1 -1.72 -61.54 -33.48
N THR A 2 -0.98 -60.51 -33.06
CA THR A 2 -0.56 -60.33 -31.66
C THR A 2 -1.60 -59.50 -30.90
N LYS A 3 -2.24 -60.13 -29.91
CA LYS A 3 -3.21 -59.48 -29.01
C LYS A 3 -2.45 -58.50 -28.11
N LYS A 4 -2.73 -57.20 -28.25
CA LYS A 4 -2.26 -56.18 -27.31
C LYS A 4 -2.89 -56.45 -25.94
N LYS A 5 -2.05 -56.70 -24.93
CA LYS A 5 -2.49 -56.77 -23.53
C LYS A 5 -2.66 -55.35 -23.03
N GLU A 6 -3.88 -54.98 -22.68
CA GLU A 6 -4.18 -53.72 -22.00
C GLU A 6 -3.59 -53.77 -20.59
N ILE A 7 -2.76 -52.79 -20.26
CA ILE A 7 -2.24 -52.60 -18.91
C ILE A 7 -3.30 -51.81 -18.14
N PRO A 8 -3.90 -52.37 -17.07
CA PRO A 8 -4.89 -51.64 -16.29
C PRO A 8 -4.22 -50.44 -15.62
N ASN A 9 -4.78 -49.25 -15.87
CA ASN A 9 -4.33 -48.00 -15.31
C ASN A 9 -4.70 -47.93 -13.81
N PRO A 10 -3.74 -47.94 -12.87
CA PRO A 10 -4.02 -48.00 -11.44
C PRO A 10 -4.62 -46.69 -10.87
N PHE A 11 -4.69 -45.62 -11.68
CA PHE A 11 -5.12 -44.31 -11.21
C PHE A 11 -6.65 -44.13 -11.13
N LEU A 12 -7.43 -45.01 -11.78
CA LEU A 12 -8.90 -44.89 -11.82
C LEU A 12 -9.63 -45.54 -10.63
N GLU A 13 -8.95 -46.27 -9.75
CA GLU A 13 -9.58 -46.89 -8.57
C GLU A 13 -9.68 -45.96 -7.34
N VAL A 14 -9.09 -44.76 -7.38
CA VAL A 14 -9.04 -43.86 -6.21
C VAL A 14 -10.34 -43.06 -6.01
N ILE A 15 -11.23 -43.01 -7.00
CA ILE A 15 -12.40 -42.10 -6.99
C ILE A 15 -13.61 -42.71 -6.25
N ASN A 16 -13.62 -44.03 -5.97
CA ASN A 16 -14.77 -44.72 -5.37
C ASN A 16 -14.60 -45.16 -3.91
N ARG A 17 -13.67 -44.56 -3.15
CA ARG A 17 -13.67 -44.73 -1.69
C ARG A 17 -14.68 -43.79 -1.05
N LYS A 18 -15.89 -44.29 -0.81
CA LYS A 18 -16.88 -43.66 0.08
C LYS A 18 -16.18 -43.26 1.38
N LYS A 19 -16.07 -41.95 1.63
CA LYS A 19 -15.42 -41.41 2.83
C LYS A 19 -16.19 -41.91 4.07
N PRO A 20 -15.53 -42.57 5.05
CA PRO A 20 -16.18 -43.00 6.28
C PRO A 20 -16.30 -41.82 7.26
N TYR A 21 -17.12 -40.83 6.91
CA TYR A 21 -17.56 -39.79 7.85
C TYR A 21 -19.04 -39.99 8.18
N ASP A 22 -19.32 -41.17 8.74
CA ASP A 22 -20.54 -41.45 9.51
C ASP A 22 -20.17 -41.56 11.00
N ARG A 23 -19.25 -40.70 11.46
CA ARG A 23 -19.24 -40.32 12.87
C ARG A 23 -20.34 -39.29 13.00
N ALA A 24 -21.43 -39.67 13.66
CA ALA A 24 -22.36 -38.76 14.28
C ALA A 24 -21.56 -37.72 15.09
N VAL A 25 -21.22 -36.62 14.41
CA VAL A 25 -20.82 -35.39 15.07
C VAL A 25 -22.09 -34.99 15.79
N GLN A 26 -22.13 -35.24 17.10
CA GLN A 26 -22.95 -34.44 17.98
C GLN A 26 -22.65 -33.00 17.60
N CYS A 27 -23.54 -32.41 16.79
CA CYS A 27 -23.65 -30.98 16.62
C CYS A 27 -23.94 -30.47 18.03
N ARG A 28 -22.88 -30.24 18.81
CA ARG A 28 -22.95 -29.29 19.92
C ARG A 28 -23.62 -28.09 19.31
N GLU A 29 -24.73 -27.66 19.89
CA GLU A 29 -25.40 -26.44 19.51
C GLU A 29 -24.34 -25.33 19.51
N ILE A 30 -23.76 -25.06 18.35
CA ILE A 30 -22.94 -23.89 18.13
C ILE A 30 -23.99 -22.79 18.24
N GLY A 31 -24.10 -22.24 19.46
CA GLY A 31 -25.08 -21.21 19.79
C GLY A 31 -25.11 -20.24 18.63
N LYS A 32 -26.29 -20.08 18.01
CA LYS A 32 -26.53 -19.35 16.75
C LYS A 32 -25.50 -18.23 16.66
N ALA A 33 -24.50 -18.38 15.76
CA ALA A 33 -23.49 -17.36 15.58
C ALA A 33 -24.24 -16.05 15.40
N ASN A 34 -24.11 -15.14 16.37
CA ASN A 34 -24.95 -13.94 16.45
C ASN A 34 -24.87 -13.24 15.11
N LEU A 35 -25.94 -13.34 14.32
CA LEU A 35 -26.07 -12.61 13.07
C LEU A 35 -25.86 -11.15 13.45
N TRP A 36 -24.89 -10.53 12.80
CA TRP A 36 -24.55 -9.15 13.05
C TRP A 36 -25.82 -8.31 12.96
N LYS A 37 -26.09 -7.50 13.98
CA LYS A 37 -27.28 -6.64 13.97
C LYS A 37 -27.16 -5.66 12.78
N PRO A 38 -28.26 -5.32 12.08
CA PRO A 38 -28.25 -4.24 11.10
C PRO A 38 -27.69 -2.95 11.73
N GLY A 39 -26.65 -2.36 11.13
CA GLY A 39 -25.97 -1.16 11.64
C GLY A 39 -24.78 -1.40 12.58
N GLN A 40 -24.45 -2.64 12.93
CA GLN A 40 -23.29 -2.94 13.79
C GLN A 40 -21.97 -2.80 13.03
N SER A 41 -21.01 -2.03 13.59
CA SER A 41 -19.69 -1.79 12.97
C SER A 41 -18.90 -3.07 12.82
N GLY A 42 -18.61 -3.48 11.56
CA GLY A 42 -17.96 -4.74 11.21
C GLY A 42 -18.89 -5.77 10.55
N ASN A 43 -20.19 -5.47 10.43
CA ASN A 43 -21.14 -6.33 9.72
C ASN A 43 -20.75 -6.38 8.23
N PRO A 44 -20.31 -7.53 7.70
CA PRO A 44 -19.90 -7.64 6.30
C PRO A 44 -21.06 -7.28 5.35
N SER A 45 -22.30 -7.57 5.76
CA SER A 45 -23.54 -7.27 5.02
C SER A 45 -24.07 -5.85 5.28
N GLY A 46 -23.56 -5.15 6.30
CA GLY A 46 -23.96 -3.78 6.64
C GLY A 46 -23.26 -2.71 5.79
N LYS A 47 -22.25 -3.09 5.00
CA LYS A 47 -21.62 -2.18 4.05
C LYS A 47 -22.55 -1.97 2.87
N PRO A 48 -22.93 -0.72 2.53
CA PRO A 48 -23.81 -0.47 1.39
C PRO A 48 -23.20 -1.04 0.09
N MET A 49 -23.98 -1.89 -0.57
CA MET A 49 -23.71 -2.40 -1.91
C MET A 49 -23.63 -1.22 -2.88
N GLY A 50 -22.67 -1.23 -3.81
CA GLY A 50 -22.46 -0.13 -4.75
C GLY A 50 -21.55 1.01 -4.26
N THR A 51 -20.91 0.86 -3.09
CA THR A 51 -19.81 1.76 -2.72
C THR A 51 -18.69 1.70 -3.77
N VAL A 52 -18.10 2.85 -4.09
CA VAL A 52 -17.03 3.00 -5.11
C VAL A 52 -15.91 1.97 -4.91
N THR A 53 -15.56 1.66 -3.65
CA THR A 53 -14.58 0.63 -3.32
C THR A 53 -14.94 -0.77 -3.84
N THR A 54 -16.21 -1.16 -3.77
CA THR A 54 -16.70 -2.47 -4.24
C THR A 54 -16.71 -2.53 -5.77
N ILE A 55 -17.05 -1.42 -6.42
CA ILE A 55 -17.00 -1.29 -7.89
C ILE A 55 -15.56 -1.36 -8.41
N LEU A 56 -14.60 -0.76 -7.69
CA LEU A 56 -13.19 -0.78 -8.08
C LEU A 56 -12.51 -2.13 -7.82
N LYS A 57 -12.94 -2.89 -6.81
CA LYS A 57 -12.41 -4.25 -6.54
C LYS A 57 -12.74 -5.27 -7.65
N GLY A 58 -13.84 -5.06 -8.39
CA GLY A 58 -14.26 -5.94 -9.48
C GLY A 58 -13.73 -5.55 -10.87
N LYS A 59 -13.02 -4.43 -11.00
CA LYS A 59 -12.48 -3.95 -12.29
C LYS A 59 -11.03 -4.38 -12.48
N ASN A 60 -10.63 -4.57 -13.74
CA ASN A 60 -9.25 -4.90 -14.13
C ASN A 60 -8.26 -3.92 -13.48
N PRO A 61 -7.51 -4.33 -12.45
CA PRO A 61 -6.68 -3.43 -11.65
C PRO A 61 -5.56 -2.80 -12.49
N THR A 62 -5.11 -3.50 -13.52
CA THR A 62 -4.14 -3.03 -14.51
C THR A 62 -4.58 -1.73 -15.19
N ARG A 63 -5.82 -1.67 -15.70
CA ARG A 63 -6.33 -0.47 -16.38
C ARG A 63 -6.42 0.75 -15.45
N ILE A 64 -6.67 0.53 -14.17
CA ILE A 64 -6.72 1.61 -13.18
C ILE A 64 -5.30 2.11 -12.90
N ALA A 65 -4.34 1.19 -12.74
CA ALA A 65 -2.93 1.54 -12.58
C ALA A 65 -2.38 2.32 -13.79
N ASP A 66 -2.66 1.85 -15.01
CA ASP A 66 -2.24 2.52 -16.25
C ASP A 66 -2.79 3.95 -16.35
N LYS A 67 -4.07 4.12 -15.99
CA LYS A 67 -4.71 5.44 -15.97
C LYS A 67 -4.10 6.35 -14.91
N LEU A 68 -3.89 5.84 -13.69
CA LEU A 68 -3.26 6.59 -12.60
C LEU A 68 -1.85 7.06 -13.02
N PHE A 69 -1.07 6.17 -13.63
CA PHE A 69 0.26 6.48 -14.16
C PHE A 69 0.19 7.56 -15.24
N SER A 70 -0.73 7.45 -16.20
CA SER A 70 -0.91 8.47 -17.25
C SER A 70 -1.28 9.85 -16.69
N MET A 71 -2.05 9.91 -15.60
CA MET A 71 -2.39 11.17 -14.92
C MET A 71 -1.18 11.73 -14.18
N ALA A 72 -0.37 10.87 -13.57
CA ALA A 72 0.87 11.29 -12.91
C ALA A 72 1.87 11.88 -13.92
N CYS A 73 2.05 11.25 -15.09
CA CYS A 73 2.91 11.79 -16.17
C CYS A 73 2.44 13.16 -16.69
N LYS A 74 1.15 13.48 -16.58
CA LYS A 74 0.57 14.77 -16.96
C LYS A 74 0.77 15.87 -15.90
N GLY A 75 1.32 15.54 -14.73
CA GLY A 75 1.54 16.49 -13.65
C GLY A 75 0.37 16.62 -12.67
N ASP A 76 -0.59 15.68 -12.67
CA ASP A 76 -1.63 15.68 -11.62
C ASP A 76 -1.02 15.29 -10.27
N LEU A 77 -0.88 16.28 -9.38
CA LEU A 77 -0.28 16.12 -8.05
C LEU A 77 -0.99 15.07 -7.18
N GLY A 78 -2.30 14.90 -7.35
CA GLY A 78 -3.07 13.89 -6.62
C GLY A 78 -2.72 12.48 -7.08
N ALA A 79 -2.62 12.28 -8.40
CA ALA A 79 -2.22 11.01 -8.99
C ALA A 79 -0.76 10.66 -8.67
N ILE A 80 0.15 11.65 -8.73
CA ILE A 80 1.57 11.48 -8.35
C ILE A 80 1.67 11.02 -6.89
N ARG A 81 0.96 11.69 -5.97
CA ARG A 81 0.96 11.33 -4.56
C ARG A 81 0.46 9.91 -4.32
N GLU A 82 -0.66 9.53 -4.93
CA GLU A 82 -1.20 8.17 -4.75
C GLU A 82 -0.26 7.13 -5.37
N PHE A 83 0.31 7.40 -6.54
CA PHE A 83 1.27 6.51 -7.19
C PHE A 83 2.51 6.28 -6.28
N LEU A 84 3.13 7.36 -5.78
CA LEU A 84 4.27 7.27 -4.87
C LEU A 84 3.91 6.52 -3.58
N ASN A 85 2.75 6.80 -2.98
CA ASN A 85 2.29 6.10 -1.78
C ASN A 85 2.10 4.59 -1.99
N ARG A 86 1.86 4.13 -3.22
CA ARG A 86 1.68 2.71 -3.55
C ARG A 86 2.99 2.01 -3.88
N VAL A 87 3.95 2.73 -4.48
CA VAL A 87 5.26 2.19 -4.86
C VAL A 87 6.22 2.21 -3.67
N GLU A 88 6.38 3.38 -3.05
CA GLU A 88 7.34 3.61 -1.95
C GLU A 88 6.70 3.42 -0.56
N GLY A 89 5.36 3.38 -0.51
CA GLY A 89 4.60 3.37 0.73
C GLY A 89 4.23 4.78 1.20
N LYS A 90 3.31 4.85 2.17
CA LYS A 90 2.91 6.13 2.76
C LYS A 90 4.00 6.61 3.71
N VAL A 91 4.51 7.81 3.49
CA VAL A 91 5.43 8.47 4.44
C VAL A 91 4.70 8.63 5.78
N THR A 92 5.08 7.81 6.77
CA THR A 92 4.51 7.84 8.11
C THR A 92 5.12 8.93 8.96
N ASP A 93 6.38 9.28 8.71
CA ASP A 93 7.07 10.34 9.42
C ASP A 93 7.10 11.62 8.59
N THR A 94 6.22 12.55 8.92
CA THR A 94 6.17 13.88 8.32
C THR A 94 7.06 14.88 9.04
N ARG A 95 7.73 14.49 10.14
CA ARG A 95 8.53 15.40 10.95
C ARG A 95 9.99 15.17 10.64
N LEU A 96 10.59 16.09 9.87
CA LEU A 96 12.04 16.19 9.83
C LEU A 96 12.50 16.77 11.18
N SER A 97 12.81 15.92 12.16
CA SER A 97 13.46 16.36 13.38
C SER A 97 14.93 16.62 13.10
N VAL A 98 15.26 17.84 12.67
CA VAL A 98 16.66 18.27 12.55
C VAL A 98 17.10 18.73 13.94
N THR A 99 17.75 17.83 14.68
CA THR A 99 18.42 18.20 15.93
C THR A 99 19.75 18.85 15.58
N ALA A 100 19.77 20.18 15.50
CA ALA A 100 21.00 20.92 15.31
C ALA A 100 21.82 20.90 16.61
N ASN A 101 22.80 20.00 16.70
CA ASN A 101 23.80 20.00 17.77
C ASN A 101 24.80 21.13 17.50
N THR A 102 24.36 22.38 17.63
CA THR A 102 25.25 23.54 17.46
C THR A 102 26.03 23.76 18.74
N THR A 103 27.34 23.52 18.68
CA THR A 103 28.28 23.99 19.70
C THR A 103 28.34 25.52 19.66
N LEU A 104 28.65 26.16 20.79
CA LEU A 104 28.85 27.62 20.86
C LEU A 104 29.89 28.11 19.85
N GLU A 105 30.94 27.31 19.64
CA GLU A 105 31.98 27.59 18.65
C GLU A 105 31.44 27.54 17.22
N GLY A 106 30.59 26.56 16.89
CA GLY A 106 29.95 26.49 15.57
C GLY A 106 29.04 27.68 15.28
N LEU A 107 28.36 28.22 16.30
CA LEU A 107 27.54 29.43 16.17
C LEU A 107 28.39 30.68 15.88
N ARG A 108 29.51 30.83 16.60
CA ARG A 108 30.46 31.94 16.37
C ARG A 108 31.06 31.89 14.98
N GLU A 109 31.49 30.71 14.54
CA GLU A 109 32.03 30.53 13.20
C GLU A 109 30.98 30.86 12.12
N ALA A 110 29.74 30.39 12.28
CA ALA A 110 28.65 30.71 11.37
C ALA A 110 28.38 32.22 11.31
N GLN A 111 28.41 32.90 12.46
CA GLN A 111 28.24 34.35 12.54
C GLN A 111 29.37 35.11 11.84
N ASN A 112 30.62 34.68 12.02
CA ASN A 112 31.78 35.27 11.35
C ASN A 112 31.69 35.11 9.82
N ARG A 113 31.26 33.93 9.33
CA ARG A 113 31.04 33.70 7.89
C ARG A 113 29.96 34.63 7.31
N LEU A 114 28.86 34.85 8.04
CA LEU A 114 27.81 35.77 7.61
C LEU A 114 28.29 37.23 7.56
N GLN A 115 29.11 37.65 8.53
CA GLN A 115 29.71 38.99 8.52
C GLN A 115 30.68 39.17 7.35
N ALA A 116 31.53 38.18 7.08
CA ALA A 116 32.44 38.21 5.94
C ALA A 116 31.70 38.27 4.60
N ALA A 117 30.60 37.52 4.46
CA ALA A 117 29.75 37.58 3.26
C ALA A 117 29.06 38.95 3.09
N ARG A 118 28.66 39.60 4.19
CA ARG A 118 28.13 40.97 4.17
C ARG A 118 29.17 41.99 3.72
N GLY A 119 30.40 41.89 4.20
CA GLY A 119 31.51 42.74 3.74
C GLY A 119 31.71 42.63 2.22
N LYS A 120 31.86 41.39 1.71
CA LYS A 120 32.03 41.14 0.27
C LYS A 120 30.88 41.67 -0.60
N THR A 121 29.65 41.54 -0.11
CA THR A 121 28.47 42.05 -0.84
C THR A 121 28.43 43.56 -0.87
N GLN A 122 28.88 44.23 0.20
CA GLN A 122 29.00 45.69 0.24
C GLN A 122 30.11 46.20 -0.68
N GLU A 123 31.29 45.56 -0.68
CA GLU A 123 32.40 45.88 -1.60
C GLU A 123 31.96 45.78 -3.07
N LEU A 124 31.25 44.70 -3.43
CA LEU A 124 30.67 44.55 -4.77
C LEU A 124 29.69 45.68 -5.08
N LEU A 125 28.83 46.06 -4.13
CA LEU A 125 27.83 47.11 -4.35
C LEU A 125 28.49 48.48 -4.59
N GLU A 126 29.55 48.80 -3.85
CA GLU A 126 30.37 50.00 -4.05
C GLU A 126 31.06 50.00 -5.42
N GLN A 127 31.56 48.84 -5.87
CA GLN A 127 32.16 48.67 -7.21
C GLN A 127 31.18 48.96 -8.35
N TYR A 128 29.90 48.59 -8.22
CA TYR A 128 28.89 48.83 -9.25
C TYR A 128 28.19 50.19 -9.15
N THR A 129 28.30 50.87 -8.01
CA THR A 129 27.70 52.20 -7.81
C THR A 129 28.64 53.33 -8.27
N SER A 130 29.94 53.05 -8.42
CA SER A 130 30.97 53.97 -8.93
C SER A 130 30.98 54.02 -10.45
#